data_AF-A0A1H6CSF0-F1
#
_entry.id   AF-A0A1H6CSF0-F1
#
_cell.length_a   1.000
_cell.length_b   1.000
_cell.length_c   1.000
_cell.angle_alpha   90.00
_cell.angle_beta   90.00
_cell.angle_gamma   90.00
#
_symmetry.space_group_name_H-M   'P 1'
#
loop_
_entity.id
_entity.type
_entity.pdbx_description
1 polymer ?
#
loop_
_entity_poly.entity_id
_entity_poly.type
_entity_poly.pdbx_seq_one_letter_code
_entity_poly.pdbx_strand_id
1 'polypeptide(L)'
;MSGGLVRRWLSTSGRPPHEIAAAEPPERLAAALVRNLAEGTGGRAAYAVPTERSHVVVESWPPGLSGVAGAAGAERVGSTGGALFVIAPSKWDDAARALLRDTAGWLDVAVQLARLHVDHAAADQRARRLNAELNSARARLARVRDLERHRLVQAITATTLRDLDEVRKSLRAVTDDGAELTTAEGVLEELIDDFRAVVRGVFPAMLPDRGPRAALEELAATLPRAVTFKGDLGRRAGWQLESGFYHAVAAALNLLAGEESARPLTVTFGRDDALRARIHAPDAPAEAQLRYALGQDVERLAVLGGDMECAAVDGAAVITVRLAERVELAPPAVDPAELERSAVYRKVRELVRQGQIAVGGAPGRAAWDAVAERLTMPPRLAVVGPGGEIKGGTLASIIVFDTPADRELAEELRADDDPRGGVDGVLCRVPAAPEFREVLLSGRNRVVLAESGSVGSLAARLAAHGPVIAARRAVVAMRDLVRGLPAGHQLRWAVEQVSADAHEFAELDLLDDLERGGVLRAVAAAATRLLGADGIDPRTRLGLPPEATDEDVVTAARAAVTRWRAHAEHPANGSRDRAACEVLVRTAEGLLAPKGTAC
;
A
#
# COMPACT_ATOMS: atom_id res chain seq x y z
N MET A 1 65.94 -7.50 -33.88
CA MET A 1 66.98 -8.07 -32.99
C MET A 1 66.44 -8.07 -31.57
N SER A 2 66.51 -9.23 -30.92
CA SER A 2 66.28 -9.51 -29.48
C SER A 2 64.88 -9.15 -28.95
N GLY A 3 64.04 -10.08 -28.51
CA GLY A 3 64.32 -11.36 -27.87
C GLY A 3 63.59 -11.35 -26.53
N GLY A 4 62.45 -12.04 -26.45
CA GLY A 4 61.59 -12.04 -25.27
C GLY A 4 60.48 -13.08 -25.37
N LEU A 5 60.86 -14.32 -25.65
CA LEU A 5 60.01 -15.50 -25.51
C LEU A 5 59.52 -15.60 -24.05
N VAL A 6 58.30 -15.16 -23.78
CA VAL A 6 57.56 -15.62 -22.59
C VAL A 6 56.64 -16.75 -23.05
N ARG A 7 57.23 -17.96 -23.12
CA ARG A 7 56.44 -19.20 -23.04
C ARG A 7 55.74 -19.19 -21.69
N ARG A 8 54.47 -18.81 -21.65
CA ARG A 8 53.58 -19.12 -20.52
C ARG A 8 53.42 -20.63 -20.48
N TRP A 9 54.21 -21.27 -19.63
CA TRP A 9 53.98 -22.64 -19.21
C TRP A 9 52.55 -22.72 -18.68
N LEU A 10 51.69 -23.47 -19.37
CA LEU A 10 50.37 -23.87 -18.90
C LEU A 10 50.60 -24.66 -17.62
N SER A 11 50.36 -24.01 -16.47
CA SER A 11 50.09 -24.72 -15.22
C SER A 11 48.94 -25.68 -15.49
N THR A 12 49.22 -26.98 -15.51
CA THR A 12 48.26 -28.09 -15.69
C THR A 12 47.31 -28.27 -14.49
N SER A 13 47.16 -27.23 -13.68
CA SER A 13 46.33 -27.13 -12.48
C SER A 13 45.48 -25.87 -12.66
N GLY A 14 44.16 -26.05 -12.68
CA GLY A 14 43.20 -24.94 -12.81
C GLY A 14 43.44 -23.87 -11.75
N ARG A 15 43.10 -22.61 -12.07
CA ARG A 15 43.30 -21.50 -11.14
C ARG A 15 42.29 -21.58 -9.99
N PRO A 16 42.62 -21.06 -8.80
CA PRO A 16 41.66 -20.93 -7.72
C PRO A 16 40.44 -20.12 -8.17
N PRO A 17 39.20 -20.60 -7.96
CA PRO A 17 37.98 -19.91 -8.42
C PRO A 17 37.83 -18.46 -7.94
N HIS A 18 38.33 -18.12 -6.76
CA HIS A 18 38.31 -16.75 -6.23
C HIS A 18 39.15 -15.77 -7.08
N GLU A 19 40.24 -16.23 -7.72
CA GLU A 19 41.02 -15.39 -8.62
C GLU A 19 40.30 -15.13 -9.94
N ILE A 20 39.47 -16.07 -10.38
CA ILE A 20 38.61 -15.89 -11.56
C ILE A 20 37.53 -14.87 -11.22
N ALA A 21 36.90 -14.99 -10.05
CA ALA A 21 35.92 -14.05 -9.55
C ALA A 21 36.46 -12.62 -9.38
N ALA A 22 37.73 -12.46 -9.02
CA ALA A 22 38.37 -11.15 -8.92
C ALA A 22 38.72 -10.53 -10.29
N ALA A 23 38.86 -11.33 -11.33
CA ALA A 23 39.35 -10.89 -12.65
C ALA A 23 38.25 -10.74 -13.71
N GLU A 24 37.14 -11.45 -13.56
CA GLU A 24 36.06 -11.51 -14.54
C GLU A 24 34.86 -10.66 -14.10
N PRO A 25 34.19 -9.96 -15.04
CA PRO A 25 32.98 -9.23 -14.73
C PRO A 25 31.82 -10.22 -14.45
N PRO A 26 30.81 -9.82 -13.65
CA PRO A 26 29.73 -10.70 -13.20
C PRO A 26 29.02 -11.45 -14.31
N GLU A 27 28.82 -10.83 -15.47
CA GLU A 27 28.10 -11.41 -16.61
C GLU A 27 28.86 -12.56 -17.27
N ARG A 28 30.18 -12.61 -17.08
CA ARG A 28 31.06 -13.63 -17.66
C ARG A 28 31.56 -14.64 -16.64
N LEU A 29 31.29 -14.40 -15.36
CA LEU A 29 31.84 -15.17 -14.26
C LEU A 29 31.45 -16.65 -14.32
N ALA A 30 30.18 -16.97 -14.61
CA ALA A 30 29.72 -18.35 -14.72
C ALA A 30 30.45 -19.13 -15.83
N ALA A 31 30.56 -18.54 -17.03
CA ALA A 31 31.26 -19.13 -18.16
C ALA A 31 32.77 -19.30 -17.88
N ALA A 32 33.40 -18.31 -17.23
CA ALA A 32 34.82 -18.36 -16.88
C ALA A 32 35.11 -19.42 -15.81
N LEU A 33 34.24 -19.58 -14.82
CA LEU A 33 34.35 -20.62 -13.79
C LEU A 33 34.21 -22.03 -14.38
N VAL A 34 33.19 -22.25 -15.22
CA VAL A 34 32.96 -23.53 -15.90
C VAL A 34 34.14 -23.88 -16.82
N ARG A 35 34.67 -22.89 -17.55
CA ARG A 35 35.86 -23.05 -18.38
C ARG A 35 37.11 -23.40 -17.57
N ASN A 36 37.36 -22.67 -16.48
CA ASN A 36 38.53 -22.91 -15.61
C ASN A 36 38.49 -24.33 -15.01
N LEU A 37 37.31 -24.82 -14.64
CA LEU A 37 37.13 -26.19 -14.17
C LEU A 37 37.40 -27.24 -15.27
N ALA A 38 36.91 -27.00 -16.49
CA ALA A 38 37.16 -27.90 -17.62
C ALA A 38 38.65 -27.97 -17.98
N GLU A 39 39.32 -26.81 -18.05
CA GLU A 39 40.77 -26.73 -18.32
C GLU A 39 41.59 -27.35 -17.18
N GLY A 40 41.20 -27.11 -15.92
CA GLY A 40 41.89 -27.63 -14.73
C GLY A 40 41.75 -29.14 -14.53
N THR A 41 40.69 -29.75 -15.04
CA THR A 41 40.47 -31.22 -15.03
C THR A 41 40.90 -31.89 -16.34
N GLY A 42 41.26 -31.09 -17.34
CA GLY A 42 41.53 -31.51 -18.71
C GLY A 42 40.40 -32.35 -19.31
N GLY A 43 39.16 -31.94 -19.03
CA GLY A 43 37.92 -32.59 -19.45
C GLY A 43 36.90 -31.57 -19.94
N ARG A 44 35.62 -31.90 -19.82
CA ARG A 44 34.50 -31.00 -20.12
C ARG A 44 33.76 -30.66 -18.82
N ALA A 45 33.18 -29.47 -18.73
CA ALA A 45 32.39 -29.07 -17.57
C ALA A 45 31.03 -28.50 -18.00
N ALA A 46 30.01 -28.71 -17.20
CA ALA A 46 28.67 -28.19 -17.47
C ALA A 46 27.96 -27.83 -16.16
N TYR A 47 27.42 -26.61 -16.08
CA TYR A 47 26.42 -26.25 -15.09
C TYR A 47 25.04 -26.57 -15.65
N ALA A 48 24.27 -27.36 -14.92
CA ALA A 48 22.95 -27.77 -15.37
C ALA A 48 21.92 -27.74 -14.24
N VAL A 49 20.69 -27.40 -14.58
CA VAL A 49 19.56 -27.31 -13.65
C VAL A 49 18.65 -28.53 -13.86
N PRO A 50 18.18 -29.20 -12.79
CA PRO A 50 17.32 -30.36 -12.90
C PRO A 50 15.94 -29.99 -13.48
N THR A 51 15.40 -30.90 -14.29
CA THR A 51 14.01 -30.91 -14.76
C THR A 51 13.35 -32.24 -14.36
N GLU A 52 12.05 -32.40 -14.61
CA GLU A 52 11.29 -33.60 -14.21
C GLU A 52 11.88 -34.94 -14.69
N ARG A 53 12.68 -34.95 -15.77
CA ARG A 53 13.27 -36.17 -16.34
C ARG A 53 14.74 -36.05 -16.80
N SER A 54 15.37 -34.88 -16.70
CA SER A 54 16.75 -34.67 -17.17
C SER A 54 17.43 -33.47 -16.49
N HIS A 55 18.56 -33.03 -17.03
CA HIS A 55 19.20 -31.77 -16.68
C HIS A 55 19.24 -30.87 -17.92
N VAL A 56 18.90 -29.59 -17.77
CA VAL A 56 19.10 -28.58 -18.81
C VAL A 56 20.43 -27.91 -18.55
N VAL A 57 21.35 -28.02 -19.51
CA VAL A 57 22.65 -27.36 -19.46
C VAL A 57 22.44 -25.86 -19.63
N VAL A 58 22.83 -25.10 -18.62
CA VAL A 58 22.75 -23.64 -18.59
C VAL A 58 24.05 -23.03 -19.11
N GLU A 59 25.19 -23.61 -18.72
CA GLU A 59 26.52 -23.15 -19.13
C GLU A 59 27.43 -24.37 -19.33
N SER A 60 28.31 -24.35 -20.33
CA SER A 60 29.19 -25.49 -20.61
C SER A 60 30.51 -25.12 -21.27
N TRP A 61 31.52 -25.94 -21.01
CA TRP A 61 32.79 -25.89 -21.72
C TRP A 61 33.22 -27.29 -22.20
N PRO A 62 33.44 -27.49 -23.52
CA PRO A 62 33.22 -26.53 -24.60
C PRO A 62 31.72 -26.14 -24.71
N PRO A 63 31.39 -24.96 -25.27
CA PRO A 63 30.01 -24.51 -25.38
C PRO A 63 29.13 -25.48 -26.17
N GLY A 64 27.86 -25.59 -25.78
CA GLY A 64 26.85 -26.37 -26.51
C GLY A 64 26.74 -27.84 -26.11
N LEU A 65 27.17 -28.22 -24.90
CA LEU A 65 26.90 -29.57 -24.39
C LEU A 65 25.40 -29.77 -24.20
N SER A 66 24.86 -30.84 -24.79
CA SER A 66 23.43 -31.17 -24.75
C SER A 66 23.02 -32.02 -23.54
N GLY A 67 23.98 -32.46 -22.73
CA GLY A 67 23.70 -33.28 -21.55
C GLY A 67 24.93 -33.54 -20.70
N VAL A 68 24.68 -34.12 -19.52
CA VAL A 68 25.67 -34.37 -18.47
C VAL A 68 25.95 -35.87 -18.24
N ALA A 69 25.57 -36.70 -19.21
CA ALA A 69 25.76 -38.15 -19.15
C ALA A 69 27.26 -38.52 -19.14
N GLY A 70 27.63 -39.49 -18.30
CA GLY A 70 29.02 -39.93 -18.16
C GLY A 70 29.91 -38.97 -17.37
N ALA A 71 29.32 -38.14 -16.50
CA ALA A 71 30.08 -37.30 -15.59
C ALA A 71 30.90 -38.14 -14.60
N ALA A 72 32.19 -37.80 -14.46
CA ALA A 72 33.09 -38.39 -13.47
C ALA A 72 32.86 -37.82 -12.06
N GLY A 73 32.26 -36.62 -11.98
CA GLY A 73 31.85 -36.01 -10.72
C GLY A 73 30.79 -34.95 -10.92
N ALA A 74 30.01 -34.71 -9.88
CA ALA A 74 28.97 -33.69 -9.82
C ALA A 74 28.96 -33.05 -8.43
N GLU A 75 28.81 -31.74 -8.37
CA GLU A 75 28.68 -31.00 -7.12
C GLU A 75 27.45 -30.09 -7.19
N ARG A 76 26.70 -29.99 -6.09
CA ARG A 76 25.52 -29.12 -6.05
C ARG A 76 25.95 -27.65 -6.03
N VAL A 77 25.27 -26.84 -6.84
CA VAL A 77 25.39 -25.39 -6.83
C VAL A 77 24.27 -24.85 -5.94
N GLY A 78 24.56 -24.80 -4.64
CA GLY A 78 23.78 -24.20 -3.54
C GLY A 78 22.29 -23.87 -3.77
N SER A 79 21.92 -22.63 -3.46
CA SER A 79 20.55 -22.12 -3.30
C SER A 79 19.68 -22.15 -4.58
N THR A 80 20.30 -22.46 -5.71
CA THR A 80 19.70 -22.34 -7.05
C THR A 80 19.17 -23.67 -7.60
N GLY A 81 19.48 -24.79 -6.91
CA GLY A 81 18.96 -26.12 -7.24
C GLY A 81 19.68 -26.84 -8.38
N GLY A 82 20.72 -26.24 -8.98
CA GLY A 82 21.51 -26.84 -10.06
C GLY A 82 22.70 -27.65 -9.57
N ALA A 83 23.42 -28.29 -10.51
CA ALA A 83 24.66 -29.00 -10.25
C ALA A 83 25.70 -28.72 -11.33
N LEU A 84 26.97 -28.72 -10.92
CA LEU A 84 28.13 -28.56 -11.77
C LEU A 84 28.74 -29.95 -12.01
N PHE A 85 28.91 -30.31 -13.27
CA PHE A 85 29.34 -31.64 -13.71
C PHE A 85 30.71 -31.56 -14.40
N VAL A 86 31.56 -32.57 -14.17
CA VAL A 86 32.81 -32.78 -14.93
C VAL A 86 32.70 -34.08 -15.72
N ILE A 87 32.99 -34.04 -17.02
CA ILE A 87 32.78 -35.14 -17.97
C ILE A 87 34.09 -35.48 -18.67
N ALA A 88 34.44 -36.77 -18.67
CA ALA A 88 35.67 -37.30 -19.28
C ALA A 88 36.95 -36.51 -18.91
N PRO A 89 37.26 -36.33 -17.61
CA PRO A 89 38.48 -35.66 -17.21
C PRO A 89 39.70 -36.52 -17.53
N SER A 90 40.81 -35.88 -17.90
CA SER A 90 42.10 -36.56 -18.07
C SER A 90 42.80 -36.85 -16.73
N LYS A 91 42.40 -36.14 -15.65
CA LYS A 91 42.86 -36.36 -14.27
C LYS A 91 41.71 -36.19 -13.28
N TRP A 92 41.59 -37.11 -12.32
CA TRP A 92 40.51 -37.11 -11.31
C TRP A 92 41.04 -37.46 -9.91
N ASP A 93 41.86 -36.58 -9.35
CA ASP A 93 42.46 -36.70 -8.01
C ASP A 93 41.71 -35.87 -6.96
N ASP A 94 42.24 -35.77 -5.74
CA ASP A 94 41.64 -34.95 -4.68
C ASP A 94 41.68 -33.45 -5.01
N ALA A 95 42.68 -33.00 -5.78
CA ALA A 95 42.79 -31.61 -6.22
C ALA A 95 41.69 -31.25 -7.22
N ALA A 96 41.39 -32.14 -8.19
CA ALA A 96 40.27 -31.98 -9.12
C ALA A 96 38.91 -31.92 -8.40
N ARG A 97 38.72 -32.75 -7.36
CA ARG A 97 37.50 -32.73 -6.53
C ARG A 97 37.38 -31.48 -5.66
N ALA A 98 38.50 -30.96 -5.13
CA ALA A 98 38.52 -29.68 -4.44
C ALA A 98 38.18 -28.52 -5.38
N LEU A 99 38.78 -28.50 -6.58
CA LEU A 99 38.49 -27.49 -7.60
C LEU A 99 37.01 -27.49 -8.01
N LEU A 100 36.39 -28.67 -8.18
CA LEU A 100 34.96 -28.78 -8.44
C LEU A 100 34.11 -28.16 -7.32
N ARG A 101 34.40 -28.48 -6.05
CA ARG A 101 33.67 -27.94 -4.88
C ARG A 101 33.79 -26.43 -4.76
N ASP A 102 35.00 -25.91 -4.86
CA ASP A 102 35.23 -24.47 -4.79
C ASP A 102 34.55 -23.75 -5.96
N THR A 103 34.64 -24.31 -7.17
CA THR A 103 33.97 -23.74 -8.36
C THR A 103 32.45 -23.74 -8.19
N ALA A 104 31.86 -24.79 -7.62
CA ALA A 104 30.43 -24.85 -7.34
C ALA A 104 29.98 -23.79 -6.33
N GLY A 105 30.78 -23.52 -5.28
CA GLY A 105 30.52 -22.46 -4.32
C GLY A 105 30.55 -21.06 -4.95
N TRP A 106 31.57 -20.77 -5.76
CA TRP A 106 31.67 -19.49 -6.47
C TRP A 106 30.62 -19.31 -7.56
N LEU A 107 30.22 -20.42 -8.20
CA LEU A 107 29.15 -20.40 -9.19
C LEU A 107 27.79 -20.10 -8.53
N ASP A 108 27.54 -20.57 -7.30
CA ASP A 108 26.32 -20.22 -6.56
C ASP A 108 26.26 -18.71 -6.29
N VAL A 109 27.37 -18.09 -5.88
CA VAL A 109 27.48 -16.63 -5.71
C VAL A 109 27.23 -15.90 -7.02
N ALA A 110 27.83 -16.35 -8.13
CA ALA A 110 27.66 -15.74 -9.44
C ALA A 110 26.19 -15.76 -9.92
N VAL A 111 25.50 -16.89 -9.73
CA VAL A 111 24.09 -17.04 -10.11
C VAL A 111 23.18 -16.18 -9.21
N GLN A 112 23.47 -16.10 -7.91
CA GLN A 112 22.73 -15.22 -7.00
C GLN A 112 22.88 -13.74 -7.39
N LEU A 113 24.10 -13.30 -7.71
CA LEU A 113 24.36 -11.93 -8.15
C LEU A 113 23.62 -11.59 -9.45
N ALA A 114 23.63 -12.49 -10.43
CA ALA A 114 22.91 -12.31 -11.68
C ALA A 114 21.39 -12.16 -11.48
N ARG A 115 20.80 -12.97 -10.58
CA ARG A 115 19.38 -12.85 -10.22
C ARG A 115 19.07 -11.52 -9.54
N LEU A 116 19.90 -11.12 -8.56
CA LEU A 116 19.74 -9.84 -7.86
C LEU A 116 19.80 -8.64 -8.82
N HIS A 117 20.68 -8.68 -9.83
CA HIS A 117 20.75 -7.63 -10.84
C HIS A 117 19.46 -7.54 -11.69
N VAL A 118 18.90 -8.68 -12.10
CA VAL A 118 17.62 -8.72 -12.84
C VAL A 118 16.48 -8.18 -11.99
N ASP A 119 16.40 -8.62 -10.73
CA ASP A 119 15.36 -8.17 -9.79
C ASP A 119 15.47 -6.66 -9.49
N HIS A 120 16.70 -6.16 -9.31
CA HIS A 120 16.98 -4.74 -9.12
C HIS A 120 16.57 -3.92 -10.35
N ALA A 121 16.94 -4.34 -11.56
CA ALA A 121 16.56 -3.66 -12.79
C ALA A 121 15.02 -3.60 -12.96
N ALA A 122 14.34 -4.70 -12.65
CA ALA A 122 12.88 -4.76 -12.70
C ALA A 122 12.24 -3.85 -11.62
N ALA A 123 12.81 -3.79 -10.42
CA ALA A 123 12.37 -2.90 -9.35
C ALA A 123 12.56 -1.42 -9.71
N ASP A 124 13.72 -1.06 -10.27
CA ASP A 124 14.03 0.28 -10.75
C ASP A 124 13.05 0.74 -11.84
N GLN A 125 12.73 -0.13 -12.79
CA GLN A 125 11.76 0.18 -13.84
C GLN A 125 10.36 0.42 -13.26
N ARG A 126 9.93 -0.39 -12.30
CA ARG A 126 8.66 -0.19 -11.59
C ARG A 126 8.65 1.13 -10.82
N ALA A 127 9.72 1.45 -10.09
CA ALA A 127 9.83 2.69 -9.34
C ALA A 127 9.73 3.93 -10.25
N ARG A 128 10.42 3.91 -11.40
CA ARG A 128 10.34 4.99 -12.39
C ARG A 128 8.91 5.18 -12.92
N ARG A 129 8.22 4.08 -13.23
CA ARG A 129 6.83 4.12 -13.71
C ARG A 129 5.90 4.72 -12.65
N LEU A 130 5.98 4.25 -11.41
CA LEU A 130 5.15 4.76 -10.31
C LEU A 130 5.42 6.26 -10.03
N ASN A 131 6.69 6.70 -10.09
CA ASN A 131 7.02 8.12 -9.94
C ASN A 131 6.44 8.98 -11.06
N ALA A 132 6.42 8.48 -12.30
CA ALA A 132 5.80 9.19 -13.42
C ALA A 132 4.28 9.30 -13.23
N GLU A 133 3.63 8.23 -12.78
CA GLU A 133 2.20 8.21 -12.45
C GLU A 133 1.88 9.20 -11.31
N LEU A 134 2.67 9.21 -10.24
CA LEU A 134 2.56 10.14 -9.12
C LEU A 134 2.70 11.61 -9.55
N ASN A 135 3.73 11.92 -10.34
CA ASN A 135 3.95 13.28 -10.83
C ASN A 135 2.81 13.76 -11.74
N SER A 136 2.27 12.86 -12.58
CA SER A 136 1.08 13.13 -13.39
C SER A 136 -0.15 13.43 -12.52
N ALA A 137 -0.37 12.63 -11.48
CA ALA A 137 -1.48 12.83 -10.54
C ALA A 137 -1.36 14.17 -9.78
N ARG A 138 -0.16 14.52 -9.29
CA ARG A 138 0.11 15.81 -8.61
C ARG A 138 -0.13 17.00 -9.54
N ALA A 139 0.33 16.93 -10.78
CA ALA A 139 0.11 17.98 -11.77
C ALA A 139 -1.37 18.17 -12.11
N ARG A 140 -2.16 17.08 -12.15
CA ARG A 140 -3.63 17.14 -12.33
C ARG A 140 -4.30 17.82 -11.13
N LEU A 141 -3.91 17.45 -9.91
CA LEU A 141 -4.47 18.05 -8.68
C LEU A 141 -4.20 19.56 -8.61
N ALA A 142 -2.97 19.99 -8.92
CA ALA A 142 -2.62 21.41 -8.93
C ALA A 142 -3.46 22.20 -9.94
N ARG A 143 -3.64 21.67 -11.16
CA ARG A 143 -4.48 22.29 -12.19
C ARG A 143 -5.94 22.46 -11.75
N VAL A 144 -6.50 21.51 -11.00
CA VAL A 144 -7.88 21.63 -10.51
C VAL A 144 -8.02 22.61 -9.36
N ARG A 145 -7.05 22.66 -8.44
CA ARG A 145 -7.06 23.71 -7.41
C ARG A 145 -7.02 25.09 -8.05
N ASP A 146 -6.22 25.25 -9.11
CA ASP A 146 -6.19 26.51 -9.85
C ASP A 146 -7.52 26.76 -10.59
N LEU A 147 -8.10 25.77 -11.27
CA LEU A 147 -9.37 25.93 -11.98
C LEU A 147 -10.54 26.26 -11.05
N GLU A 148 -10.66 25.57 -9.90
CA GLU A 148 -11.69 25.84 -8.89
C GLU A 148 -11.49 27.18 -8.22
N ARG A 149 -10.23 27.59 -7.95
CA ARG A 149 -9.94 28.93 -7.46
C ARG A 149 -10.39 29.98 -8.46
N HIS A 150 -10.11 29.80 -9.75
CA HIS A 150 -10.54 30.74 -10.79
C HIS A 150 -12.06 30.76 -10.96
N ARG A 151 -12.74 29.61 -10.92
CA ARG A 151 -14.22 29.52 -10.99
C ARG A 151 -14.87 30.18 -9.79
N LEU A 152 -14.42 29.90 -8.56
CA LEU A 152 -14.95 30.52 -7.34
C LEU A 152 -14.76 32.03 -7.38
N VAL A 153 -13.57 32.49 -7.76
CA VAL A 153 -13.31 33.93 -7.93
C VAL A 153 -14.20 34.53 -9.03
N GLN A 154 -14.35 33.88 -10.18
CA GLN A 154 -15.22 34.40 -11.26
C GLN A 154 -16.70 34.40 -10.87
N ALA A 155 -17.21 33.33 -10.28
CA ALA A 155 -18.61 33.20 -9.87
C ALA A 155 -18.98 34.18 -8.74
N ILE A 156 -18.06 34.44 -7.81
CA ILE A 156 -18.26 35.40 -6.72
C ILE A 156 -18.11 36.83 -7.24
N THR A 157 -17.15 37.11 -8.12
CA THR A 157 -16.75 38.49 -8.46
C THR A 157 -17.47 39.04 -9.70
N ALA A 158 -17.79 38.21 -10.69
CA ALA A 158 -18.36 38.68 -11.96
C ALA A 158 -19.88 38.93 -11.87
N THR A 159 -20.61 38.03 -11.20
CA THR A 159 -22.07 38.08 -11.02
C THR A 159 -22.47 39.15 -10.00
N THR A 160 -21.77 39.24 -8.87
CA THR A 160 -22.19 40.19 -7.82
C THR A 160 -21.94 41.65 -8.16
N LEU A 161 -20.86 42.00 -8.86
CA LEU A 161 -20.48 43.41 -9.04
C LEU A 161 -21.12 44.08 -10.26
N ARG A 162 -21.33 43.35 -11.36
CA ARG A 162 -21.98 43.90 -12.56
C ARG A 162 -23.50 44.00 -12.38
N ASP A 163 -24.11 42.99 -11.78
CA ASP A 163 -25.56 42.92 -11.68
C ASP A 163 -26.08 43.85 -10.57
N LEU A 164 -25.30 44.06 -9.50
CA LEU A 164 -25.58 45.12 -8.52
C LEU A 164 -25.43 46.54 -9.11
N ASP A 165 -24.58 46.72 -10.13
CA ASP A 165 -24.47 48.00 -10.83
C ASP A 165 -25.70 48.29 -11.69
N GLU A 166 -26.27 47.27 -12.32
CA GLU A 166 -27.55 47.36 -13.06
C GLU A 166 -28.73 47.65 -12.13
N VAL A 167 -28.85 46.95 -10.99
CA VAL A 167 -29.85 47.28 -9.96
C VAL A 167 -29.69 48.72 -9.47
N ARG A 168 -28.45 49.16 -9.25
CA ARG A 168 -28.15 50.54 -8.83
C ARG A 168 -28.55 51.58 -9.89
N LYS A 169 -28.33 51.29 -11.18
CA LYS A 169 -28.76 52.17 -12.28
C LYS A 169 -30.28 52.24 -12.38
N SER A 170 -30.96 51.09 -12.29
CA SER A 170 -32.42 51.01 -12.34
C SER A 170 -33.05 51.79 -11.19
N LEU A 171 -32.53 51.65 -9.96
CA LEU A 171 -32.97 52.44 -8.80
C LEU A 171 -32.72 53.95 -8.94
N ARG A 172 -31.62 54.36 -9.60
CA ARG A 172 -31.36 55.79 -9.88
C ARG A 172 -32.31 56.34 -10.94
N ALA A 173 -32.63 55.57 -11.98
CA ALA A 173 -33.62 55.98 -12.97
C ALA A 173 -35.01 56.19 -12.35
N VAL A 174 -35.35 55.42 -11.30
CA VAL A 174 -36.58 55.65 -10.51
C VAL A 174 -36.51 56.97 -9.74
N THR A 175 -35.38 57.31 -9.12
CA THR A 175 -35.25 58.54 -8.32
C THR A 175 -35.06 59.80 -9.14
N ASP A 176 -34.34 59.72 -10.26
CA ASP A 176 -33.87 60.88 -11.02
C ASP A 176 -34.75 61.13 -12.25
N ASP A 177 -35.26 60.07 -12.89
CA ASP A 177 -36.01 60.12 -14.16
C ASP A 177 -37.50 59.72 -14.02
N GLY A 178 -37.95 59.35 -12.81
CA GLY A 178 -39.34 58.99 -12.53
C GLY A 178 -39.77 57.64 -13.14
N ALA A 179 -38.83 56.74 -13.41
CA ALA A 179 -39.13 55.40 -13.91
C ALA A 179 -39.98 54.57 -12.92
N GLU A 180 -40.71 53.58 -13.42
CA GLU A 180 -41.54 52.71 -12.59
C GLU A 180 -40.68 51.78 -11.72
N LEU A 181 -40.98 51.72 -10.42
CA LEU A 181 -40.27 50.88 -9.45
C LEU A 181 -40.30 49.39 -9.82
N THR A 182 -41.36 48.95 -10.51
CA THR A 182 -41.55 47.59 -11.04
C THR A 182 -40.40 47.12 -11.93
N THR A 183 -39.74 48.05 -12.63
CA THR A 183 -38.58 47.72 -13.49
C THR A 183 -37.34 47.40 -12.65
N ALA A 184 -37.14 48.12 -11.53
CA ALA A 184 -36.06 47.82 -10.59
C ALA A 184 -36.33 46.55 -9.78
N GLU A 185 -37.60 46.29 -9.44
CA GLU A 185 -38.04 45.04 -8.80
C GLU A 185 -37.74 43.83 -9.68
N GLY A 186 -38.08 43.86 -10.97
CA GLY A 186 -37.80 42.77 -11.91
C GLY A 186 -36.31 42.44 -12.05
N VAL A 187 -35.46 43.47 -12.19
CA VAL A 187 -33.99 43.28 -12.27
C VAL A 187 -33.42 42.71 -10.97
N LEU A 188 -33.97 43.09 -9.81
CA LEU A 188 -33.56 42.54 -8.52
C LEU A 188 -34.02 41.09 -8.35
N GLU A 189 -35.22 40.75 -8.80
CA GLU A 189 -35.74 39.38 -8.76
C GLU A 189 -34.92 38.43 -9.63
N GLU A 190 -34.58 38.87 -10.84
CA GLU A 190 -33.70 38.13 -11.77
C GLU A 190 -32.30 37.94 -11.17
N LEU A 191 -31.73 38.98 -10.55
CA LEU A 191 -30.46 38.88 -9.81
C LEU A 191 -30.52 37.91 -8.63
N ILE A 192 -31.62 37.91 -7.87
CA ILE A 192 -31.82 37.00 -6.74
C ILE A 192 -31.94 35.56 -7.24
N ASP A 193 -32.63 35.32 -8.34
CA ASP A 193 -32.80 33.98 -8.90
C ASP A 193 -31.53 33.46 -9.55
N ASP A 194 -30.76 34.31 -10.24
CA ASP A 194 -29.42 33.99 -10.72
C ASP A 194 -28.46 33.72 -9.56
N PHE A 195 -28.49 34.53 -8.51
CA PHE A 195 -27.70 34.30 -7.30
C PHE A 195 -28.12 33.00 -6.61
N ARG A 196 -29.41 32.69 -6.52
CA ARG A 196 -29.90 31.42 -5.99
C ARG A 196 -29.50 30.25 -6.87
N ALA A 197 -29.49 30.37 -8.19
CA ALA A 197 -29.01 29.34 -9.11
C ALA A 197 -27.50 29.10 -8.93
N VAL A 198 -26.71 30.17 -8.78
CA VAL A 198 -25.27 30.10 -8.47
C VAL A 198 -25.04 29.46 -7.09
N VAL A 199 -25.77 29.88 -6.06
CA VAL A 199 -25.65 29.32 -4.70
C VAL A 199 -26.08 27.85 -4.67
N ARG A 200 -27.19 27.47 -5.33
CA ARG A 200 -27.62 26.06 -5.47
C ARG A 200 -26.63 25.23 -6.28
N GLY A 201 -25.95 25.84 -7.25
CA GLY A 201 -24.88 25.25 -8.04
C GLY A 201 -23.54 25.11 -7.30
N VAL A 202 -23.36 25.79 -6.16
CA VAL A 202 -22.17 25.74 -5.31
C VAL A 202 -22.42 24.93 -4.02
N PHE A 203 -23.66 24.91 -3.50
CA PHE A 203 -24.10 24.14 -2.34
C PHE A 203 -25.55 23.63 -2.50
N PRO A 204 -25.77 22.42 -3.02
CA PRO A 204 -27.09 21.79 -2.96
C PRO A 204 -27.48 21.49 -1.50
N ALA A 205 -28.52 22.17 -0.99
CA ALA A 205 -28.88 22.16 0.43
C ALA A 205 -29.23 20.78 0.99
N MET A 206 -29.78 19.88 0.16
CA MET A 206 -30.15 18.52 0.55
C MET A 206 -28.99 17.52 0.45
N LEU A 207 -27.90 17.87 -0.21
CA LEU A 207 -26.76 16.96 -0.42
C LEU A 207 -26.04 16.59 0.89
N PRO A 208 -25.73 17.52 1.82
CA PRO A 208 -25.06 17.18 3.07
C PRO A 208 -25.87 16.19 3.91
N ASP A 209 -27.19 16.37 3.96
CA ASP A 209 -28.05 15.63 4.89
C ASP A 209 -28.66 14.37 4.28
N ARG A 210 -29.04 14.41 2.99
CA ARG A 210 -29.81 13.34 2.32
C ARG A 210 -29.10 12.69 1.15
N GLY A 211 -27.88 13.14 0.82
CA GLY A 211 -27.04 12.52 -0.20
C GLY A 211 -27.46 12.84 -1.65
N PRO A 212 -26.67 12.34 -2.62
CA PRO A 212 -26.74 12.78 -4.01
C PRO A 212 -28.05 12.41 -4.70
N ARG A 213 -28.65 11.26 -4.38
CA ARG A 213 -29.94 10.86 -4.95
C ARG A 213 -31.04 11.87 -4.62
N ALA A 214 -31.22 12.20 -3.35
CA ALA A 214 -32.28 13.11 -2.91
C ALA A 214 -32.08 14.52 -3.49
N ALA A 215 -30.83 15.00 -3.56
CA ALA A 215 -30.51 16.28 -4.18
C ALA A 215 -30.81 16.28 -5.70
N LEU A 216 -30.57 15.16 -6.40
CA LEU A 216 -30.90 15.02 -7.82
C LEU A 216 -32.41 14.90 -8.06
N GLU A 217 -33.16 14.27 -7.16
CA GLU A 217 -34.63 14.23 -7.21
C GLU A 217 -35.24 15.63 -7.03
N GLU A 218 -34.67 16.45 -6.14
CA GLU A 218 -35.06 17.86 -5.98
C GLU A 218 -34.75 18.68 -7.23
N LEU A 219 -33.54 18.53 -7.79
CA LEU A 219 -33.18 19.18 -9.06
C LEU A 219 -34.12 18.75 -10.19
N ALA A 220 -34.44 17.46 -10.28
CA ALA A 220 -35.32 16.93 -11.32
C ALA A 220 -36.73 17.53 -11.26
N ALA A 221 -37.22 17.90 -10.08
CA ALA A 221 -38.52 18.54 -9.93
C ALA A 221 -38.57 19.96 -10.53
N THR A 222 -37.42 20.61 -10.74
CA THR A 222 -37.33 21.94 -11.36
C THR A 222 -37.07 21.89 -12.87
N LEU A 223 -36.80 20.72 -13.43
CA LEU A 223 -36.51 20.58 -14.85
C LEU A 223 -37.82 20.52 -15.67
N PRO A 224 -37.88 21.16 -16.85
CA PRO A 224 -39.08 21.15 -17.67
C PRO A 224 -39.39 19.76 -18.26
N ARG A 225 -38.39 18.87 -18.27
CA ARG A 225 -38.50 17.48 -18.74
C ARG A 225 -38.49 16.51 -17.55
N ALA A 226 -39.51 15.65 -17.48
CA ALA A 226 -39.64 14.67 -16.39
C ALA A 226 -38.46 13.67 -16.34
N VAL A 227 -37.98 13.38 -15.12
CA VAL A 227 -36.88 12.44 -14.86
C VAL A 227 -37.35 11.31 -13.96
N THR A 228 -37.02 10.07 -14.33
CA THR A 228 -37.29 8.87 -13.54
C THR A 228 -35.98 8.28 -13.00
N PHE A 229 -35.92 8.02 -11.69
CA PHE A 229 -34.75 7.43 -11.03
C PHE A 229 -34.98 5.95 -10.71
N LYS A 230 -33.99 5.11 -11.03
CA LYS A 230 -33.96 3.66 -10.76
C LYS A 230 -32.65 3.26 -10.08
N GLY A 231 -32.63 2.11 -9.41
CA GLY A 231 -31.44 1.62 -8.70
C GLY A 231 -31.14 2.39 -7.41
N ASP A 232 -30.00 2.10 -6.78
CA ASP A 232 -29.59 2.73 -5.53
C ASP A 232 -28.08 3.01 -5.52
N LEU A 233 -27.67 4.04 -4.78
CA LEU A 233 -26.29 4.43 -4.54
C LEU A 233 -25.75 3.86 -3.21
N GLY A 234 -26.58 3.19 -2.40
CA GLY A 234 -26.19 2.63 -1.12
C GLY A 234 -25.84 3.71 -0.07
N ARG A 235 -24.93 3.39 0.86
CA ARG A 235 -24.51 4.27 1.97
C ARG A 235 -23.79 5.56 1.53
N ARG A 236 -23.64 6.53 2.43
CA ARG A 236 -22.96 7.81 2.13
C ARG A 236 -21.49 7.60 1.75
N ALA A 237 -20.99 8.32 0.74
CA ALA A 237 -19.64 8.19 0.18
C ALA A 237 -18.70 9.36 0.55
N GLY A 238 -19.13 10.24 1.47
CA GLY A 238 -18.37 11.43 1.87
C GLY A 238 -18.65 12.63 0.96
N TRP A 239 -18.59 13.83 1.54
CA TRP A 239 -19.06 15.07 0.90
C TRP A 239 -18.42 15.34 -0.46
N GLN A 240 -17.10 15.18 -0.57
CA GLN A 240 -16.34 15.51 -1.78
C GLN A 240 -16.74 14.60 -2.96
N LEU A 241 -16.91 13.30 -2.71
CA LEU A 241 -17.29 12.33 -3.73
C LEU A 241 -18.77 12.50 -4.11
N GLU A 242 -19.64 12.69 -3.13
CA GLU A 242 -21.06 12.92 -3.38
C GLU A 242 -21.35 14.23 -4.12
N SER A 243 -20.63 15.30 -3.79
CA SER A 243 -20.70 16.59 -4.48
C SER A 243 -20.19 16.49 -5.91
N GLY A 244 -19.03 15.87 -6.12
CA GLY A 244 -18.49 15.64 -7.46
C GLY A 244 -19.43 14.80 -8.33
N PHE A 245 -19.98 13.72 -7.77
CA PHE A 245 -20.95 12.87 -8.43
C PHE A 245 -22.26 13.62 -8.73
N TYR A 246 -22.79 14.36 -7.77
CA TYR A 246 -23.98 15.20 -7.94
C TYR A 246 -23.80 16.19 -9.09
N HIS A 247 -22.71 16.97 -9.09
CA HIS A 247 -22.49 18.00 -10.12
C HIS A 247 -22.33 17.40 -11.51
N ALA A 248 -21.65 16.26 -11.65
CA ALA A 248 -21.53 15.56 -12.92
C ALA A 248 -22.89 15.09 -13.47
N VAL A 249 -23.73 14.50 -12.62
CA VAL A 249 -25.07 14.04 -13.03
C VAL A 249 -26.00 15.24 -13.28
N ALA A 250 -25.94 16.28 -12.45
CA ALA A 250 -26.72 17.51 -12.60
C ALA A 250 -26.39 18.25 -13.91
N ALA A 251 -25.12 18.35 -14.29
CA ALA A 251 -24.71 18.96 -15.54
C ALA A 251 -25.32 18.22 -16.75
N ALA A 252 -25.26 16.89 -16.74
CA ALA A 252 -25.86 16.06 -17.77
C ALA A 252 -27.40 16.19 -17.81
N LEU A 253 -28.08 16.24 -16.66
CA LEU A 253 -29.53 16.44 -16.60
C LEU A 253 -29.95 17.82 -17.14
N ASN A 254 -29.28 18.89 -16.72
CA ASN A 254 -29.57 20.24 -17.20
C ASN A 254 -29.36 20.38 -18.71
N LEU A 255 -28.34 19.72 -19.26
CA LEU A 255 -28.11 19.68 -20.71
C LEU A 255 -29.22 18.95 -21.47
N LEU A 256 -29.75 17.87 -20.90
CA LEU A 256 -30.72 16.98 -21.58
C LEU A 256 -32.19 17.37 -21.32
N ALA A 257 -32.44 18.33 -20.44
CA ALA A 257 -33.76 18.72 -19.98
C ALA A 257 -34.52 19.68 -20.92
N GLY A 258 -33.98 20.02 -22.10
CA GLY A 258 -34.62 20.97 -23.03
C GLY A 258 -36.07 20.64 -23.39
N GLU A 259 -36.86 21.68 -23.70
CA GLU A 259 -38.32 21.62 -23.91
C GLU A 259 -38.76 20.86 -25.18
N GLU A 260 -37.83 20.45 -26.04
CA GLU A 260 -38.10 19.89 -27.36
C GLU A 260 -38.63 18.43 -27.34
N SER A 261 -38.57 17.72 -26.20
CA SER A 261 -39.05 16.33 -26.09
C SER A 261 -39.88 16.08 -24.83
N ALA A 262 -41.07 15.49 -25.02
CA ALA A 262 -41.99 15.12 -23.95
C ALA A 262 -41.68 13.74 -23.31
N ARG A 263 -40.70 12.98 -23.84
CA ARG A 263 -40.36 11.65 -23.32
C ARG A 263 -39.45 11.77 -22.09
N PRO A 264 -39.67 11.02 -21.00
CA PRO A 264 -38.92 11.21 -19.76
C PRO A 264 -37.46 10.73 -19.87
N LEU A 265 -36.59 11.40 -19.12
CA LEU A 265 -35.20 10.98 -18.87
C LEU A 265 -35.21 9.82 -17.86
N THR A 266 -34.30 8.85 -18.02
CA THR A 266 -34.12 7.79 -17.02
C THR A 266 -32.71 7.81 -16.46
N VAL A 267 -32.59 7.93 -15.14
CA VAL A 267 -31.31 7.82 -14.42
C VAL A 267 -31.30 6.49 -13.68
N THR A 268 -30.34 5.63 -13.98
CA THR A 268 -30.14 4.36 -13.28
C THR A 268 -28.89 4.45 -12.43
N PHE A 269 -29.05 4.37 -11.11
CA PHE A 269 -27.96 4.30 -10.15
C PHE A 269 -27.48 2.86 -9.95
N GLY A 270 -26.21 2.74 -9.63
CA GLY A 270 -25.63 1.49 -9.17
C GLY A 270 -24.35 1.74 -8.39
N ARG A 271 -23.88 0.70 -7.70
CA ARG A 271 -22.67 0.76 -6.89
C ARG A 271 -21.94 -0.57 -6.84
N ASP A 272 -20.64 -0.54 -7.11
CA ASP A 272 -19.65 -1.54 -6.69
C ASP A 272 -18.57 -0.77 -5.91
N ASP A 273 -17.33 -0.71 -6.42
CA ASP A 273 -16.20 0.08 -5.89
C ASP A 273 -16.26 1.58 -6.28
N ALA A 274 -17.37 2.02 -6.86
CA ALA A 274 -17.59 3.36 -7.39
C ALA A 274 -19.08 3.71 -7.41
N LEU A 275 -19.39 5.00 -7.19
CA LEU A 275 -20.71 5.56 -7.47
C LEU A 275 -20.95 5.57 -8.98
N ARG A 276 -22.10 5.09 -9.44
CA ARG A 276 -22.45 5.07 -10.86
C ARG A 276 -23.84 5.64 -11.13
N ALA A 277 -23.94 6.43 -12.18
CA ALA A 277 -25.20 6.85 -12.78
C ALA A 277 -25.15 6.63 -14.29
N ARG A 278 -26.18 6.00 -14.84
CA ARG A 278 -26.41 5.91 -16.27
C ARG A 278 -27.66 6.68 -16.63
N ILE A 279 -27.49 7.75 -17.40
CA ILE A 279 -28.57 8.64 -17.84
C ILE A 279 -28.92 8.24 -19.28
N HIS A 280 -30.18 7.93 -19.51
CA HIS A 280 -30.72 7.63 -20.82
C HIS A 280 -31.73 8.71 -21.22
N ALA A 281 -31.52 9.34 -22.36
CA ALA A 281 -32.35 10.41 -22.88
C ALA A 281 -32.75 10.13 -24.33
N PRO A 282 -34.04 9.88 -24.63
CA PRO A 282 -34.52 9.83 -26.00
C PRO A 282 -34.53 11.24 -26.63
N ASP A 283 -34.42 11.33 -27.95
CA ASP A 283 -34.49 12.59 -28.70
C ASP A 283 -33.43 13.61 -28.24
N ALA A 284 -32.17 13.17 -28.15
CA ALA A 284 -31.07 13.93 -27.57
C ALA A 284 -30.06 14.41 -28.62
N PRO A 285 -29.21 15.41 -28.30
CA PRO A 285 -28.19 15.94 -29.20
C PRO A 285 -27.19 14.86 -29.66
N ALA A 286 -26.51 15.12 -30.79
CA ALA A 286 -25.48 14.23 -31.29
C ALA A 286 -24.30 14.11 -30.29
N GLU A 287 -23.65 12.95 -30.29
CA GLU A 287 -22.56 12.63 -29.36
C GLU A 287 -21.44 13.70 -29.31
N ALA A 288 -21.07 14.26 -30.46
CA ALA A 288 -20.05 15.31 -30.53
C ALA A 288 -20.45 16.59 -29.77
N GLN A 289 -21.73 16.98 -29.80
CA GLN A 289 -22.24 18.13 -29.05
C GLN A 289 -22.28 17.86 -27.55
N LEU A 290 -22.68 16.65 -27.15
CA LEU A 290 -22.66 16.22 -25.74
C LEU A 290 -21.25 16.26 -25.17
N ARG A 291 -20.26 15.70 -25.87
CA ARG A 291 -18.86 15.71 -25.43
C ARG A 291 -18.29 17.13 -25.34
N TYR A 292 -18.67 18.00 -26.27
CA TYR A 292 -18.23 19.40 -26.23
C TYR A 292 -18.84 20.14 -25.03
N ALA A 293 -20.15 20.02 -24.81
CA ALA A 293 -20.86 20.69 -23.73
C ALA A 293 -20.43 20.20 -22.34
N LEU A 294 -20.20 18.89 -22.17
CA LEU A 294 -19.81 18.28 -20.89
C LEU A 294 -18.30 18.15 -20.69
N GLY A 295 -17.48 18.67 -21.61
CA GLY A 295 -16.03 18.50 -21.56
C GLY A 295 -15.41 18.98 -20.24
N GLN A 296 -15.90 20.09 -19.69
CA GLN A 296 -15.45 20.59 -18.40
C GLN A 296 -15.86 19.68 -17.23
N ASP A 297 -17.05 19.08 -17.29
CA ASP A 297 -17.54 18.19 -16.24
C ASP A 297 -16.85 16.82 -16.28
N VAL A 298 -16.50 16.33 -17.48
CA VAL A 298 -15.63 15.17 -17.68
C VAL A 298 -14.27 15.40 -17.03
N GLU A 299 -13.65 16.55 -17.29
CA GLU A 299 -12.35 16.90 -16.68
C GLU A 299 -12.43 17.02 -15.15
N ARG A 300 -13.49 17.65 -14.62
CA ARG A 300 -13.73 17.78 -13.17
C ARG A 300 -13.90 16.41 -12.51
N LEU A 301 -14.72 15.55 -13.10
CA LEU A 301 -14.99 14.21 -12.57
C LEU A 301 -13.75 13.31 -12.65
N ALA A 302 -12.98 13.42 -13.74
CA ALA A 302 -11.71 12.70 -13.91
C ALA A 302 -10.69 13.00 -12.81
N VAL A 303 -10.75 14.20 -12.24
CA VAL A 303 -9.82 14.60 -11.17
C VAL A 303 -10.19 14.00 -9.82
N LEU A 304 -11.48 13.74 -9.60
CA LEU A 304 -11.95 13.02 -8.41
C LEU A 304 -11.79 11.50 -8.55
N GLY A 305 -11.11 11.02 -9.60
CA GLY A 305 -10.93 9.58 -9.87
C GLY A 305 -12.13 8.94 -10.57
N GLY A 306 -13.00 9.74 -11.18
CA GLY A 306 -14.14 9.27 -11.95
C GLY A 306 -13.95 9.33 -13.46
N ASP A 307 -15.00 8.99 -14.20
CA ASP A 307 -15.10 9.15 -15.64
C ASP A 307 -16.54 9.47 -16.03
N MET A 308 -16.69 10.17 -17.15
CA MET A 308 -17.97 10.43 -17.76
C MET A 308 -17.87 10.11 -19.25
N GLU A 309 -18.68 9.15 -19.70
CA GLU A 309 -18.74 8.72 -21.09
C GLU A 309 -20.07 9.15 -21.70
N CYS A 310 -20.01 9.81 -22.85
CA CYS A 310 -21.19 10.21 -23.62
C CYS A 310 -21.24 9.39 -24.90
N ALA A 311 -22.37 8.73 -25.16
CA ALA A 311 -22.65 8.02 -26.40
C ALA A 311 -24.03 8.43 -26.94
N ALA A 312 -24.21 8.37 -28.26
CA ALA A 312 -25.53 8.51 -28.89
C ALA A 312 -25.81 7.27 -29.74
N VAL A 313 -26.93 6.59 -29.48
CA VAL A 313 -27.36 5.37 -30.19
C VAL A 313 -28.80 5.57 -30.63
N ASP A 314 -29.08 5.44 -31.92
CA ASP A 314 -30.42 5.55 -32.51
C ASP A 314 -31.22 6.80 -32.09
N GLY A 315 -30.54 7.94 -31.96
CA GLY A 315 -31.15 9.22 -31.54
C GLY A 315 -31.41 9.34 -30.04
N ALA A 316 -30.99 8.38 -29.23
CA ALA A 316 -30.97 8.45 -27.78
C ALA A 316 -29.55 8.67 -27.25
N ALA A 317 -29.39 9.60 -26.31
CA ALA A 317 -28.14 9.80 -25.59
C ALA A 317 -28.06 8.85 -24.39
N VAL A 318 -26.87 8.30 -24.19
CA VAL A 318 -26.49 7.52 -23.02
C VAL A 318 -25.25 8.15 -22.41
N ILE A 319 -25.41 8.72 -21.21
CA ILE A 319 -24.31 9.30 -20.44
C ILE A 319 -24.05 8.40 -19.24
N THR A 320 -22.84 7.88 -19.12
CA THR A 320 -22.42 7.07 -17.98
C THR A 320 -21.45 7.87 -17.13
N VAL A 321 -21.76 8.03 -15.85
CA VAL A 321 -20.94 8.71 -14.84
C VAL A 321 -20.46 7.65 -13.85
N ARG A 322 -19.15 7.57 -13.62
CA ARG A 322 -18.55 6.71 -12.60
C ARG A 322 -17.62 7.53 -11.72
N LEU A 323 -17.63 7.30 -10.42
CA LEU A 323 -16.71 7.96 -9.49
C LEU A 323 -16.18 6.97 -8.44
N ALA A 324 -14.88 6.69 -8.49
CA ALA A 324 -14.24 5.73 -7.58
C ALA A 324 -14.17 6.28 -6.14
N GLU A 325 -14.42 5.43 -5.14
CA GLU A 325 -14.48 5.84 -3.73
C GLU A 325 -13.11 6.04 -3.05
N ARG A 326 -11.99 5.88 -3.77
CA ARG A 326 -10.64 5.91 -3.18
C ARG A 326 -9.93 7.25 -3.40
N VAL A 327 -9.72 7.99 -2.32
CA VAL A 327 -8.59 8.94 -2.20
C VAL A 327 -7.52 8.28 -1.34
N GLU A 328 -6.80 7.31 -1.90
CA GLU A 328 -5.54 6.89 -1.28
C GLU A 328 -4.56 8.06 -1.43
N LEU A 329 -4.25 8.75 -0.34
CA LEU A 329 -3.01 9.54 -0.29
C LEU A 329 -1.89 8.55 -0.55
N ALA A 330 -1.23 8.68 -1.70
CA ALA A 330 -0.22 7.74 -2.16
C ALA A 330 0.71 7.39 -0.99
N PRO A 331 0.82 6.11 -0.62
CA PRO A 331 1.66 5.73 0.48
C PRO A 331 3.08 6.21 0.22
N PRO A 332 3.82 6.58 1.27
CA PRO A 332 5.25 6.81 1.13
C PRO A 332 5.86 5.51 0.59
N ALA A 333 6.83 5.61 -0.31
CA ALA A 333 7.66 4.45 -0.62
C ALA A 333 8.35 4.04 0.68
N VAL A 334 7.99 2.88 1.23
CA VAL A 334 8.76 2.26 2.30
C VAL A 334 10.07 1.85 1.67
N ASP A 335 11.19 2.39 2.15
CA ASP A 335 12.49 1.98 1.65
C ASP A 335 12.68 0.50 2.00
N PRO A 336 12.84 -0.39 0.98
CA PRO A 336 13.01 -1.81 1.22
C PRO A 336 14.17 -2.11 2.16
N ALA A 337 15.23 -1.29 2.15
CA ALA A 337 16.36 -1.44 3.06
C ALA A 337 15.94 -1.29 4.53
N GLU A 338 14.92 -0.48 4.83
CA GLU A 338 14.42 -0.33 6.19
C GLU A 338 13.72 -1.58 6.70
N LEU A 339 12.95 -2.25 5.83
CA LEU A 339 12.29 -3.52 6.14
C LEU A 339 13.32 -4.63 6.40
N GLU A 340 14.38 -4.68 5.59
CA GLU A 340 15.46 -5.70 5.71
C GLU A 340 16.25 -5.61 7.02
N ARG A 341 16.26 -4.46 7.70
CA ARG A 341 16.89 -4.32 9.03
C ARG A 341 16.22 -5.20 10.08
N SER A 342 14.94 -5.56 9.89
CA SER A 342 14.21 -6.43 10.81
C SER A 342 14.52 -7.91 10.54
N ALA A 343 15.10 -8.60 11.52
CA ALA A 343 15.39 -10.02 11.44
C ALA A 343 14.11 -10.87 11.30
N VAL A 344 13.06 -10.53 12.05
CA VAL A 344 11.76 -11.21 11.95
C VAL A 344 11.13 -11.01 10.57
N TYR A 345 11.20 -9.80 9.99
CA TYR A 345 10.73 -9.53 8.63
C TYR A 345 11.44 -10.41 7.61
N ARG A 346 12.79 -10.46 7.64
CA ARG A 346 13.59 -11.31 6.75
C ARG A 346 13.20 -12.78 6.86
N LYS A 347 13.04 -13.27 8.09
CA LYS A 347 12.65 -14.65 8.36
C LYS A 347 11.26 -14.96 7.78
N VAL A 348 10.30 -14.09 8.00
CA VAL A 348 8.92 -14.25 7.50
C VAL A 348 8.88 -14.18 5.97
N ARG A 349 9.60 -13.24 5.35
CA ARG A 349 9.71 -13.15 3.89
C ARG A 349 10.23 -14.44 3.27
N GLU A 350 11.24 -15.05 3.89
CA GLU A 350 11.77 -16.34 3.44
C GLU A 350 10.73 -17.47 3.58
N LEU A 351 9.94 -17.50 4.66
CA LEU A 351 8.85 -18.47 4.81
C LEU A 351 7.77 -18.30 3.74
N VAL A 352 7.41 -17.06 3.40
CA VAL A 352 6.47 -16.77 2.30
C VAL A 352 7.02 -17.29 0.98
N ARG A 353 8.30 -17.02 0.68
CA ARG A 353 8.98 -17.53 -0.52
C ARG A 353 8.98 -19.05 -0.58
N GLN A 354 9.25 -19.73 0.53
CA GLN A 354 9.21 -21.19 0.60
C GLN A 354 7.79 -21.73 0.38
N GLY A 355 6.76 -21.06 0.91
CA GLY A 355 5.35 -21.40 0.65
C GLY A 355 4.98 -21.27 -0.84
N GLN A 356 5.39 -20.18 -1.49
CA GLN A 356 5.22 -19.98 -2.93
C GLN A 356 5.85 -21.10 -3.77
N ILE A 357 7.02 -21.61 -3.35
CA ILE A 357 7.72 -22.72 -4.02
C ILE A 357 7.00 -24.06 -3.75
N ALA A 358 6.60 -24.30 -2.51
CA ALA A 358 6.00 -25.57 -2.09
C ALA A 358 4.67 -25.88 -2.79
N VAL A 359 3.92 -24.85 -3.20
CA VAL A 359 2.57 -25.02 -3.75
C VAL A 359 2.54 -25.13 -5.27
N GLY A 360 3.59 -24.70 -5.98
CA GLY A 360 3.89 -25.02 -7.40
C GLY A 360 2.87 -24.66 -8.50
N GLY A 361 1.57 -24.46 -8.19
CA GLY A 361 0.45 -24.28 -9.13
C GLY A 361 -0.56 -23.20 -8.72
N ALA A 362 -1.42 -22.80 -9.69
CA ALA A 362 -2.09 -21.48 -9.72
C ALA A 362 -3.09 -21.14 -8.59
N PRO A 363 -3.97 -22.03 -8.06
CA PRO A 363 -4.93 -21.60 -7.04
C PRO A 363 -4.28 -21.36 -5.68
N GLY A 364 -3.40 -22.27 -5.26
CA GLY A 364 -2.71 -22.13 -3.98
C GLY A 364 -1.58 -21.11 -4.02
N ARG A 365 -0.92 -20.93 -5.17
CA ARG A 365 0.13 -19.92 -5.36
C ARG A 365 -0.41 -18.49 -5.25
N ALA A 366 -1.60 -18.21 -5.79
CA ALA A 366 -2.22 -16.89 -5.72
C ALA A 366 -2.42 -16.40 -4.27
N ALA A 367 -2.79 -17.29 -3.35
CA ALA A 367 -2.95 -16.93 -1.94
C ALA A 367 -1.62 -16.56 -1.27
N TRP A 368 -0.54 -17.29 -1.59
CA TRP A 368 0.80 -16.96 -1.11
C TRP A 368 1.36 -15.67 -1.76
N ASP A 369 1.03 -15.40 -3.02
CA ASP A 369 1.37 -14.15 -3.70
C ASP A 369 0.66 -12.96 -3.06
N ALA A 370 -0.61 -13.10 -2.66
CA ALA A 370 -1.33 -12.06 -1.91
C ALA A 370 -0.68 -11.79 -0.54
N VAL A 371 -0.20 -12.82 0.16
CA VAL A 371 0.57 -12.65 1.41
C VAL A 371 1.89 -11.92 1.15
N ALA A 372 2.60 -12.27 0.07
CA ALA A 372 3.84 -11.60 -0.32
C ALA A 372 3.62 -10.12 -0.66
N GLU A 373 2.55 -9.80 -1.37
CA GLU A 373 2.17 -8.42 -1.69
C GLU A 373 1.87 -7.63 -0.40
N ARG A 374 1.02 -8.17 0.49
CA ARG A 374 0.69 -7.54 1.78
C ARG A 374 1.89 -7.35 2.70
N LEU A 375 2.88 -8.24 2.65
CA LEU A 375 4.10 -8.12 3.43
C LEU A 375 4.91 -6.87 3.06
N THR A 376 4.81 -6.41 1.81
CA THR A 376 5.50 -5.21 1.33
C THR A 376 4.69 -3.92 1.51
N MET A 377 3.41 -4.03 1.89
CA MET A 377 2.55 -2.86 2.08
C MET A 377 2.90 -2.14 3.39
N PRO A 378 2.95 -0.79 3.38
CA PRO A 378 3.08 -0.02 4.61
C PRO A 378 1.90 -0.28 5.56
N PRO A 379 2.06 0.08 6.84
CA PRO A 379 0.94 0.15 7.75
C PRO A 379 -0.19 1.04 7.20
N ARG A 380 -1.43 0.63 7.40
CA ARG A 380 -2.64 1.31 7.00
C ARG A 380 -3.31 1.92 8.23
N LEU A 381 -3.61 3.22 8.15
CA LEU A 381 -4.23 4.01 9.20
C LEU A 381 -5.59 4.51 8.72
N ALA A 382 -6.66 4.09 9.40
CA ALA A 382 -7.98 4.69 9.24
C ALA A 382 -8.13 5.93 10.12
N VAL A 383 -8.74 6.99 9.60
CA VAL A 383 -9.17 8.17 10.35
C VAL A 383 -10.68 8.22 10.30
N VAL A 384 -11.33 8.13 11.46
CA VAL A 384 -12.78 8.00 11.58
C VAL A 384 -13.37 9.23 12.27
N GLY A 385 -14.43 9.77 11.68
CA GLY A 385 -15.17 10.93 12.20
C GLY A 385 -15.00 12.19 11.35
N PRO A 386 -15.90 13.17 11.54
CA PRO A 386 -16.09 14.28 10.61
C PRO A 386 -14.83 15.15 10.45
N GLY A 387 -14.58 15.58 9.21
CA GLY A 387 -13.96 16.87 8.87
C GLY A 387 -12.52 17.11 9.35
N GLY A 388 -11.57 17.17 8.41
CA GLY A 388 -10.24 17.70 8.68
C GLY A 388 -9.24 17.32 7.60
N GLU A 389 -8.60 18.34 6.99
CA GLU A 389 -7.48 18.15 6.07
C GLU A 389 -6.37 17.33 6.73
N ILE A 390 -5.92 16.28 6.05
CA ILE A 390 -4.69 15.59 6.42
C ILE A 390 -3.53 16.45 5.94
N LYS A 391 -2.88 17.17 6.86
CA LYS A 391 -1.68 17.95 6.57
C LYS A 391 -0.44 17.06 6.75
N GLY A 392 0.37 16.93 5.69
CA GLY A 392 1.72 16.36 5.76
C GLY A 392 1.97 15.14 4.85
N GLY A 393 3.24 14.90 4.51
CA GLY A 393 3.69 13.63 3.93
C GLY A 393 3.71 12.57 5.03
N THR A 394 2.98 11.48 4.84
CA THR A 394 2.68 10.53 5.91
C THR A 394 3.46 9.24 5.73
N LEU A 395 3.91 8.63 6.85
CA LEU A 395 4.72 7.40 6.89
C LEU A 395 3.86 6.11 6.80
N ALA A 396 2.56 6.25 6.58
CA ALA A 396 1.56 5.19 6.51
C ALA A 396 0.54 5.50 5.40
N SER A 397 -0.14 4.46 4.89
CA SER A 397 -1.30 4.63 4.00
C SER A 397 -2.49 5.12 4.82
N ILE A 398 -3.14 6.21 4.42
CA ILE A 398 -4.25 6.80 5.19
C ILE A 398 -5.57 6.66 4.44
N ILE A 399 -6.60 6.24 5.17
CA ILE A 399 -7.97 6.09 4.69
C ILE A 399 -8.87 6.92 5.60
N VAL A 400 -9.76 7.73 5.04
CA VAL A 400 -10.65 8.61 5.82
C VAL A 400 -12.09 8.12 5.73
N PHE A 401 -12.76 8.06 6.87
CA PHE A 401 -14.16 7.70 7.00
C PHE A 401 -14.91 8.83 7.70
N ASP A 402 -15.77 9.51 6.95
CA ASP A 402 -16.67 10.55 7.47
C ASP A 402 -17.95 9.95 8.10
N THR A 403 -17.85 8.75 8.68
CA THR A 403 -18.95 8.02 9.33
C THR A 403 -18.69 7.90 10.85
N PRO A 404 -19.74 7.66 11.67
CA PRO A 404 -19.56 7.36 13.07
C PRO A 404 -18.75 6.07 13.28
N ALA A 405 -18.00 6.00 14.38
CA ALA A 405 -17.27 4.80 14.79
C ALA A 405 -18.25 3.79 15.43
N ASP A 406 -18.95 3.03 14.58
CA ASP A 406 -19.96 2.04 14.93
C ASP A 406 -19.57 0.59 14.59
N ARG A 407 -20.39 -0.37 15.03
CA ARG A 407 -20.11 -1.79 14.85
C ARG A 407 -19.84 -2.18 13.38
N GLU A 408 -20.61 -1.65 12.44
CA GLU A 408 -20.51 -1.98 11.01
C GLU A 408 -19.16 -1.52 10.44
N LEU A 409 -18.74 -0.29 10.76
CA LEU A 409 -17.44 0.21 10.35
C LEU A 409 -16.29 -0.60 10.97
N ALA A 410 -16.41 -1.05 12.21
CA ALA A 410 -15.39 -1.90 12.83
C ALA A 410 -15.25 -3.26 12.12
N GLU A 411 -16.33 -3.85 11.62
CA GLU A 411 -16.31 -5.09 10.84
C GLU A 411 -15.64 -4.86 9.47
N GLU A 412 -15.94 -3.76 8.79
CA GLU A 412 -15.30 -3.36 7.53
C GLU A 412 -13.79 -3.12 7.70
N LEU A 413 -13.38 -2.33 8.70
CA LEU A 413 -11.98 -2.03 8.97
C LEU A 413 -11.13 -3.29 9.23
N ARG A 414 -11.76 -4.36 9.71
CA ARG A 414 -11.12 -5.65 9.98
C ARG A 414 -11.03 -6.58 8.78
N ALA A 415 -11.86 -6.40 7.76
CA ALA A 415 -11.94 -7.33 6.64
C ALA A 415 -10.67 -7.22 5.78
N ASP A 416 -9.81 -8.24 5.80
CA ASP A 416 -8.53 -8.21 5.07
C ASP A 416 -8.72 -8.13 3.55
N ASP A 417 -9.81 -8.71 3.03
CA ASP A 417 -10.18 -8.69 1.61
C ASP A 417 -10.91 -7.39 1.21
N ASP A 418 -11.33 -6.57 2.19
CA ASP A 418 -12.01 -5.32 1.90
C ASP A 418 -10.99 -4.25 1.44
N PRO A 419 -11.26 -3.56 0.33
CA PRO A 419 -10.50 -2.41 -0.15
C PRO A 419 -10.10 -1.38 0.91
N ARG A 420 -10.96 -1.16 1.90
CA ARG A 420 -10.83 -0.19 2.99
C ARG A 420 -10.53 -0.85 4.34
N GLY A 421 -10.52 -2.18 4.40
CA GLY A 421 -10.24 -2.98 5.59
C GLY A 421 -8.78 -3.40 5.75
N GLY A 422 -8.50 -4.32 6.67
CA GLY A 422 -7.15 -4.78 6.99
C GLY A 422 -6.25 -3.65 7.50
N VAL A 423 -6.79 -2.76 8.33
CA VAL A 423 -6.06 -1.62 8.89
C VAL A 423 -5.20 -2.02 10.09
N ASP A 424 -4.10 -1.31 10.32
CA ASP A 424 -3.18 -1.54 11.45
C ASP A 424 -3.38 -0.51 12.58
N GLY A 425 -4.04 0.61 12.26
CA GLY A 425 -4.46 1.57 13.26
C GLY A 425 -5.69 2.35 12.85
N VAL A 426 -6.37 2.86 13.86
CA VAL A 426 -7.57 3.70 13.74
C VAL A 426 -7.41 4.92 14.63
N LEU A 427 -7.59 6.11 14.07
CA LEU A 427 -7.73 7.36 14.80
C LEU A 427 -9.19 7.81 14.76
N CYS A 428 -9.90 7.69 15.88
CA CYS A 428 -11.23 8.24 16.05
C CYS A 428 -11.14 9.69 16.50
N ARG A 429 -11.72 10.62 15.72
CA ARG A 429 -11.80 12.06 16.06
C ARG A 429 -12.87 12.36 17.10
N VAL A 430 -13.85 11.47 17.20
CA VAL A 430 -14.91 11.47 18.20
C VAL A 430 -14.78 10.16 18.97
N PRO A 431 -14.98 10.14 20.31
CA PRO A 431 -14.91 8.91 21.09
C PRO A 431 -15.76 7.79 20.48
N ALA A 432 -15.17 6.62 20.29
CA ALA A 432 -15.83 5.49 19.66
C ALA A 432 -16.90 4.88 20.59
N ALA A 433 -17.89 4.22 19.99
CA ALA A 433 -18.85 3.42 20.75
C ALA A 433 -18.14 2.22 21.41
N PRO A 434 -18.61 1.71 22.57
CA PRO A 434 -18.04 0.50 23.19
C PRO A 434 -18.03 -0.71 22.24
N GLU A 435 -19.11 -0.90 21.48
CA GLU A 435 -19.24 -2.00 20.51
C GLU A 435 -18.24 -1.89 19.36
N PHE A 436 -17.92 -0.67 18.92
CA PHE A 436 -16.86 -0.44 17.92
C PHE A 436 -15.51 -0.92 18.45
N ARG A 437 -15.17 -0.58 19.71
CA ARG A 437 -13.90 -1.01 20.31
C ARG A 437 -13.83 -2.52 20.46
N GLU A 438 -14.90 -3.14 20.95
CA GLU A 438 -14.97 -4.59 21.15
C GLU A 438 -14.78 -5.35 19.83
N VAL A 439 -15.48 -4.92 18.77
CA VAL A 439 -15.32 -5.53 17.45
C VAL A 439 -13.94 -5.24 16.91
N LEU A 440 -13.45 -4.00 16.91
CA LEU A 440 -12.15 -3.68 16.31
C LEU A 440 -11.00 -4.46 16.99
N LEU A 441 -10.99 -4.52 18.32
CA LEU A 441 -9.90 -5.09 19.12
C LEU A 441 -9.96 -6.61 19.31
N SER A 442 -11.03 -7.27 18.87
CA SER A 442 -11.18 -8.74 18.84
C SER A 442 -10.68 -9.37 17.52
N GLY A 443 -10.00 -8.57 16.68
CA GLY A 443 -9.35 -8.98 15.44
C GLY A 443 -8.28 -10.06 15.58
N ARG A 444 -8.04 -10.78 14.47
CA ARG A 444 -6.85 -11.65 14.33
C ARG A 444 -5.57 -10.80 14.19
N ASN A 445 -5.68 -9.72 13.43
CA ASN A 445 -4.62 -8.72 13.28
C ASN A 445 -4.75 -7.66 14.37
N ARG A 446 -3.60 -7.21 14.89
CA ARG A 446 -3.51 -6.10 15.82
C ARG A 446 -3.98 -4.82 15.13
N VAL A 447 -4.82 -4.04 15.82
CA VAL A 447 -5.22 -2.70 15.39
C VAL A 447 -5.01 -1.75 16.56
N VAL A 448 -4.16 -0.74 16.37
CA VAL A 448 -3.96 0.32 17.36
C VAL A 448 -5.14 1.28 17.32
N LEU A 449 -5.85 1.48 18.43
CA LEU A 449 -6.93 2.47 18.51
C LEU A 449 -6.47 3.73 19.24
N ALA A 450 -6.60 4.88 18.60
CA ALA A 450 -6.37 6.18 19.21
C ALA A 450 -7.63 7.03 19.13
N GLU A 451 -8.00 7.68 20.24
CA GLU A 451 -9.14 8.60 20.31
C GLU A 451 -8.69 10.05 20.54
N SER A 452 -7.37 10.25 20.56
CA SER A 452 -6.72 11.54 20.73
C SER A 452 -5.36 11.53 20.02
N GLY A 453 -4.83 12.73 19.75
CA GLY A 453 -3.55 12.91 19.06
C GLY A 453 -3.69 13.28 17.59
N SER A 454 -2.57 13.32 16.88
CA SER A 454 -2.51 13.69 15.47
C SER A 454 -2.31 12.48 14.57
N VAL A 455 -2.82 12.56 13.34
CA VAL A 455 -2.59 11.56 12.28
C VAL A 455 -1.10 11.30 12.09
N GLY A 456 -0.27 12.34 12.08
CA GLY A 456 1.17 12.23 11.91
C GLY A 456 1.87 11.46 13.03
N SER A 457 1.47 11.68 14.29
CA SER A 457 2.02 10.96 15.44
C SER A 457 1.69 9.47 15.38
N LEU A 458 0.43 9.12 15.11
CA LEU A 458 0.03 7.72 15.01
C LEU A 458 0.64 7.03 13.78
N ALA A 459 0.71 7.72 12.64
CA ALA A 459 1.39 7.20 11.45
C ALA A 459 2.88 6.92 11.71
N ALA A 460 3.58 7.81 12.42
CA ALA A 460 4.98 7.60 12.79
C ALA A 460 5.15 6.41 13.74
N ARG A 461 4.25 6.23 14.71
CA ARG A 461 4.24 5.07 15.62
C ARG A 461 4.04 3.76 14.86
N LEU A 462 3.07 3.71 13.95
CA LEU A 462 2.84 2.53 13.10
C LEU A 462 4.03 2.25 12.20
N ALA A 463 4.61 3.28 11.58
CA ALA A 463 5.78 3.14 10.71
C ALA A 463 7.02 2.63 11.46
N ALA A 464 7.24 3.07 12.71
CA ALA A 464 8.33 2.58 13.54
C ALA A 464 8.27 1.06 13.78
N HIS A 465 7.05 0.50 13.84
CA HIS A 465 6.80 -0.95 13.95
C HIS A 465 6.50 -1.62 12.61
N GLY A 466 6.60 -0.88 11.50
CA GLY A 466 6.13 -1.30 10.17
C GLY A 466 6.59 -2.70 9.73
N PRO A 467 7.91 -3.01 9.79
CA PRO A 467 8.40 -4.34 9.43
C PRO A 467 7.81 -5.47 10.30
N VAL A 468 7.63 -5.23 11.60
CA VAL A 468 7.12 -6.22 12.56
C VAL A 468 5.61 -6.41 12.37
N ILE A 469 4.86 -5.32 12.18
CA ILE A 469 3.42 -5.36 11.84
C ILE A 469 3.21 -6.15 10.56
N ALA A 470 3.96 -5.83 9.50
CA ALA A 470 3.87 -6.52 8.22
C ALA A 470 4.20 -8.02 8.35
N ALA A 471 5.27 -8.36 9.09
CA ALA A 471 5.64 -9.74 9.36
C ALA A 471 4.56 -10.49 10.15
N ARG A 472 3.98 -9.88 11.18
CA ARG A 472 2.91 -10.49 12.00
C ARG A 472 1.65 -10.75 11.16
N ARG A 473 1.21 -9.79 10.35
CA ARG A 473 0.08 -9.97 9.42
C ARG A 473 0.31 -11.14 8.47
N ALA A 474 1.50 -11.20 7.87
CA ALA A 474 1.85 -12.28 6.97
C ALA A 474 1.82 -13.63 7.69
N VAL A 475 2.36 -13.72 8.91
CA VAL A 475 2.31 -14.94 9.73
C VAL A 475 0.89 -15.37 10.07
N VAL A 476 0.02 -14.43 10.44
CA VAL A 476 -1.41 -14.70 10.68
C VAL A 476 -2.07 -15.28 9.43
N ALA A 477 -1.82 -14.71 8.24
CA ALA A 477 -2.36 -15.22 6.99
C ALA A 477 -1.76 -16.60 6.61
N MET A 478 -0.45 -16.77 6.78
CA MET A 478 0.25 -18.03 6.49
C MET A 478 -0.27 -19.20 7.33
N ARG A 479 -0.68 -18.96 8.58
CA ARG A 479 -1.25 -20.01 9.47
C ARG A 479 -2.45 -20.72 8.85
N ASP A 480 -3.29 -20.00 8.10
CA ASP A 480 -4.42 -20.61 7.40
C ASP A 480 -3.94 -21.37 6.15
N LEU A 481 -2.99 -20.80 5.39
CA LEU A 481 -2.46 -21.42 4.16
C LEU A 481 -1.69 -22.72 4.43
N VAL A 482 -0.87 -22.78 5.49
CA VAL A 482 -0.08 -23.97 5.81
C VAL A 482 -0.93 -25.14 6.30
N ARG A 483 -2.19 -24.92 6.73
CA ARG A 483 -3.11 -26.03 7.05
C ARG A 483 -3.45 -26.87 5.83
N GLY A 484 -3.41 -26.30 4.63
CA GLY A 484 -3.57 -27.01 3.36
C GLY A 484 -2.37 -27.89 2.98
N LEU A 485 -1.24 -27.77 3.67
CA LEU A 485 -0.06 -28.61 3.45
C LEU A 485 -0.14 -29.91 4.29
N PRO A 486 0.56 -31.00 3.87
CA PRO A 486 0.63 -32.23 4.65
C PRO A 486 1.09 -31.98 6.10
N ALA A 487 0.55 -32.74 7.06
CA ALA A 487 0.81 -32.52 8.48
C ALA A 487 2.30 -32.54 8.86
N GLY A 488 3.11 -33.35 8.19
CA GLY A 488 4.57 -33.43 8.37
C GLY A 488 5.39 -32.40 7.58
N HIS A 489 4.75 -31.46 6.88
CA HIS A 489 5.46 -30.49 6.07
C HIS A 489 6.21 -29.47 6.95
N GLN A 490 7.51 -29.29 6.69
CA GLN A 490 8.40 -28.45 7.50
C GLN A 490 7.89 -27.01 7.67
N LEU A 491 7.24 -26.43 6.64
CA LEU A 491 6.65 -25.08 6.72
C LEU A 491 5.60 -24.91 7.81
N ARG A 492 4.81 -25.95 8.13
CA ARG A 492 3.81 -25.85 9.22
C ARG A 492 4.51 -25.57 10.55
N TRP A 493 5.55 -26.34 10.82
CA TRP A 493 6.36 -26.16 12.03
C TRP A 493 7.10 -24.82 12.01
N ALA A 494 7.69 -24.44 10.88
CA ALA A 494 8.44 -23.19 10.78
C ALA A 494 7.57 -21.93 10.98
N VAL A 495 6.32 -21.94 10.49
CA VAL A 495 5.36 -20.84 10.72
C VAL A 495 4.90 -20.79 12.18
N GLU A 496 4.64 -21.92 12.82
CA GLU A 496 4.29 -21.92 14.26
C GLU A 496 5.46 -21.51 15.14
N GLN A 497 6.69 -21.93 14.82
CA GLN A 497 7.89 -21.52 15.54
C GLN A 497 8.11 -20.01 15.46
N VAL A 498 8.08 -19.40 14.27
CA VAL A 498 8.25 -17.95 14.17
C VAL A 498 7.13 -17.20 14.89
N SER A 499 5.91 -17.75 14.92
CA SER A 499 4.80 -17.14 15.65
C SER A 499 4.99 -17.16 17.17
N ALA A 500 5.64 -18.20 17.71
CA ALA A 500 5.82 -18.39 19.14
C ALA A 500 7.12 -17.75 19.67
N ASP A 501 8.19 -17.79 18.88
CA ASP A 501 9.54 -17.47 19.33
C ASP A 501 9.96 -16.02 19.04
N ALA A 502 9.29 -15.34 18.09
CA ALA A 502 9.60 -13.96 17.75
C ALA A 502 9.22 -13.03 18.90
N HIS A 503 10.22 -12.52 19.62
CA HIS A 503 10.01 -11.64 20.78
C HIS A 503 9.32 -10.34 20.39
N GLU A 504 9.58 -9.82 19.19
CA GLU A 504 8.92 -8.63 18.66
C GLU A 504 7.40 -8.81 18.50
N PHE A 505 6.92 -10.04 18.25
CA PHE A 505 5.49 -10.35 18.25
C PHE A 505 4.93 -10.37 19.67
N ALA A 506 5.67 -10.92 20.65
CA ALA A 506 5.28 -10.86 22.05
C ALA A 506 5.19 -9.43 22.59
N GLU A 507 6.06 -8.53 22.14
CA GLU A 507 5.98 -7.10 22.47
C GLU A 507 4.70 -6.45 21.91
N LEU A 508 4.38 -6.72 20.64
CA LEU A 508 3.13 -6.24 20.03
C LEU A 508 1.88 -6.85 20.68
N ASP A 509 1.90 -8.12 21.05
CA ASP A 509 0.75 -8.76 21.70
C ASP A 509 0.54 -8.19 23.11
N LEU A 510 1.63 -7.94 23.87
CA LEU A 510 1.53 -7.33 25.20
C LEU A 510 1.04 -5.88 25.14
N LEU A 511 1.41 -5.11 24.11
CA LEU A 511 0.83 -3.79 23.90
C LEU A 511 -0.69 -3.84 23.73
N ASP A 512 -1.25 -4.91 23.13
CA ASP A 512 -2.71 -5.05 22.95
C ASP A 512 -3.37 -5.40 24.28
N ASP A 513 -2.75 -6.26 25.08
CA ASP A 513 -3.26 -6.63 26.39
C ASP A 513 -3.25 -5.46 27.39
N LEU A 514 -2.26 -4.58 27.28
CA LEU A 514 -2.21 -3.32 28.03
C LEU A 514 -3.32 -2.35 27.57
N GLU A 515 -3.58 -2.25 26.26
CA GLU A 515 -4.63 -1.40 25.68
C GLU A 515 -6.03 -1.88 26.09
N ARG A 516 -6.24 -3.19 26.20
CA ARG A 516 -7.47 -3.80 26.75
C ARG A 516 -7.58 -3.66 28.27
N GLY A 517 -6.54 -3.21 28.96
CA GLY A 517 -6.51 -3.08 30.42
C GLY A 517 -6.53 -4.43 31.16
N GLY A 518 -6.03 -5.50 30.55
CA GLY A 518 -6.08 -6.85 31.08
C GLY A 518 -4.94 -7.21 32.05
N VAL A 519 -3.83 -6.46 32.00
CA VAL A 519 -2.59 -6.73 32.75
C VAL A 519 -1.92 -5.42 33.21
N LEU A 520 -1.11 -5.50 34.26
CA LEU A 520 -0.20 -4.44 34.73
C LEU A 520 -0.83 -3.04 34.90
N ARG A 521 -2.13 -2.96 35.25
CA ARG A 521 -2.92 -1.72 35.26
C ARG A 521 -2.24 -0.54 35.96
N ALA A 522 -1.64 -0.78 37.13
CA ALA A 522 -0.98 0.27 37.92
C ALA A 522 0.31 0.83 37.28
N VAL A 523 0.93 0.07 36.38
CA VAL A 523 2.22 0.40 35.76
C VAL A 523 2.17 0.36 34.22
N ALA A 524 0.96 0.38 33.66
CA ALA A 524 0.71 0.23 32.22
C ALA A 524 1.48 1.27 31.39
N ALA A 525 1.48 2.54 31.81
CA ALA A 525 2.20 3.59 31.10
C ALA A 525 3.72 3.33 31.00
N ALA A 526 4.33 2.77 32.05
CA ALA A 526 5.74 2.41 32.03
C ALA A 526 6.02 1.18 31.15
N ALA A 527 5.11 0.20 31.16
CA ALA A 527 5.18 -0.98 30.30
C ALA A 527 5.01 -0.60 28.82
N THR A 528 3.96 0.16 28.48
CA THR A 528 3.67 0.66 27.13
C THR A 528 4.84 1.45 26.54
N ARG A 529 5.50 2.29 27.36
CA ARG A 529 6.70 3.02 26.95
C ARG A 529 7.87 2.07 26.67
N LEU A 530 8.15 1.13 27.57
CA LEU A 530 9.25 0.18 27.39
C LEU A 530 9.04 -0.73 26.17
N LEU A 531 7.80 -1.07 25.83
CA LEU A 531 7.46 -1.81 24.61
C LEU A 531 7.56 -0.97 23.33
N GLY A 532 7.82 0.33 23.46
CA GLY A 532 8.06 1.21 22.32
C GLY A 532 6.80 1.69 21.61
N ALA A 533 5.70 1.87 22.33
CA ALA A 533 4.46 2.41 21.74
C ALA A 533 4.66 3.77 21.05
N ASP A 534 5.61 4.57 21.52
CA ASP A 534 5.96 5.90 20.99
C ASP A 534 7.23 5.89 20.11
N GLY A 535 7.83 4.72 19.88
CA GLY A 535 9.03 4.57 19.08
C GLY A 535 9.93 3.43 19.55
N ILE A 536 10.76 2.92 18.62
CA ILE A 536 11.65 1.78 18.86
C ILE A 536 13.05 2.16 19.37
N ASP A 537 13.36 3.46 19.46
CA ASP A 537 14.65 3.93 19.96
C ASP A 537 14.84 3.60 21.45
N PRO A 538 15.98 3.04 21.87
CA PRO A 538 16.23 2.68 23.26
C PRO A 538 16.04 3.83 24.26
N ARG A 539 16.39 5.08 23.92
CA ARG A 539 16.23 6.23 24.81
C ARG A 539 14.75 6.55 24.99
N THR A 540 13.99 6.57 23.91
CA THR A 540 12.53 6.74 23.96
C THR A 540 11.86 5.65 24.81
N ARG A 541 12.23 4.38 24.60
CA ARG A 541 11.69 3.23 25.34
C ARG A 541 11.98 3.30 26.85
N LEU A 542 13.15 3.79 27.22
CA LEU A 542 13.57 3.93 28.62
C LEU A 542 13.10 5.25 29.27
N GLY A 543 12.50 6.16 28.49
CA GLY A 543 12.09 7.48 28.96
C GLY A 543 13.27 8.43 29.23
N LEU A 544 14.37 8.23 28.51
CA LEU A 544 15.57 9.07 28.58
C LEU A 544 15.47 10.24 27.59
N PRO A 545 16.15 11.37 27.86
CA PRO A 545 16.28 12.45 26.89
C PRO A 545 17.05 11.98 25.64
N PRO A 546 16.83 12.61 24.47
CA PRO A 546 17.51 12.22 23.23
C PRO A 546 19.05 12.34 23.31
N GLU A 547 19.55 13.25 24.14
CA GLU A 547 20.98 13.49 24.37
C GLU A 547 21.62 12.51 25.38
N ALA A 548 20.85 11.56 25.94
CA ALA A 548 21.39 10.59 26.89
C ALA A 548 22.51 9.75 26.26
N THR A 549 23.54 9.42 27.03
CA THR A 549 24.66 8.61 26.55
C THR A 549 24.27 7.13 26.45
N ASP A 550 25.06 6.34 25.73
CA ASP A 550 24.84 4.88 25.68
C ASP A 550 25.05 4.23 27.07
N GLU A 551 25.87 4.82 27.94
CA GLU A 551 26.03 4.38 29.32
C GLU A 551 24.77 4.63 30.15
N ASP A 552 24.08 5.76 29.93
CA ASP A 552 22.78 6.05 30.54
C ASP A 552 21.72 5.03 30.09
N VAL A 553 21.74 4.66 28.81
CA VAL A 553 20.86 3.61 28.25
C VAL A 553 21.12 2.27 28.92
N VAL A 554 22.38 1.85 29.05
CA VAL A 554 22.74 0.59 29.72
C VAL A 554 22.31 0.60 31.18
N THR A 555 22.53 1.70 31.88
CA THR A 555 22.17 1.85 33.30
C THR A 555 20.66 1.80 33.48
N ALA A 556 19.90 2.53 32.68
CA ALA A 556 18.45 2.56 32.73
C ALA A 556 17.81 1.21 32.33
N ALA A 557 18.39 0.52 31.34
CA ALA A 557 17.94 -0.82 30.94
C ALA A 557 18.17 -1.85 32.05
N ARG A 558 19.34 -1.85 32.72
CA ARG A 558 19.57 -2.72 33.90
C ARG A 558 18.60 -2.42 35.03
N ALA A 559 18.33 -1.14 35.32
CA ALA A 559 17.34 -0.75 36.32
C ALA A 559 15.93 -1.24 35.94
N ALA A 560 15.56 -1.16 34.65
CA ALA A 560 14.29 -1.68 34.15
C ALA A 560 14.19 -3.21 34.33
N VAL A 561 15.25 -3.97 34.01
CA VAL A 561 15.30 -5.42 34.24
C VAL A 561 15.03 -5.76 35.70
N THR A 562 15.77 -5.13 36.63
CA THR A 562 15.60 -5.37 38.08
C THR A 562 14.18 -5.04 38.53
N ARG A 563 13.62 -3.91 38.08
CA ARG A 563 12.26 -3.48 38.41
C ARG A 563 11.21 -4.49 37.94
N TRP A 564 11.29 -4.95 36.70
CA TRP A 564 10.29 -5.87 36.15
C TRP A 564 10.41 -7.29 36.69
N ARG A 565 11.63 -7.76 37.04
CA ARG A 565 11.81 -9.01 37.79
C ARG A 565 11.18 -8.95 39.17
N ALA A 566 11.41 -7.86 39.92
CA ALA A 566 10.78 -7.64 41.21
C ALA A 566 9.23 -7.61 41.09
N HIS A 567 8.70 -7.04 40.00
CA HIS A 567 7.26 -7.07 39.73
C HIS A 567 6.77 -8.50 39.43
N ALA A 568 7.50 -9.29 38.64
CA ALA A 568 7.16 -10.68 38.34
C ALA A 568 7.11 -11.59 39.59
N GLU A 569 8.03 -11.34 40.54
CA GLU A 569 8.17 -12.08 41.80
C GLU A 569 7.16 -11.65 42.88
N HIS A 570 6.48 -10.52 42.71
CA HIS A 570 5.57 -10.00 43.73
C HIS A 570 4.36 -10.95 43.93
N PRO A 571 4.07 -11.44 45.15
CA PRO A 571 3.04 -12.46 45.38
C PRO A 571 1.62 -12.05 45.01
N ALA A 572 1.33 -10.74 45.04
CA ALA A 572 0.02 -10.20 44.68
C ALA A 572 -0.27 -10.21 43.16
N ASN A 573 0.73 -10.49 42.32
CA ASN A 573 0.58 -10.47 40.87
C ASN A 573 0.13 -11.83 40.34
N GLY A 574 -0.93 -11.80 39.53
CA GLY A 574 -1.48 -13.00 38.89
C GLY A 574 -0.53 -13.61 37.85
N SER A 575 -0.85 -14.80 37.37
CA SER A 575 -0.06 -15.48 36.32
C SER A 575 0.08 -14.65 35.04
N ARG A 576 -0.97 -13.91 34.66
CA ARG A 576 -0.95 -13.02 33.48
C ARG A 576 0.01 -11.84 33.65
N ASP A 577 0.00 -11.18 34.81
CA ASP A 577 0.92 -10.07 35.11
C ASP A 577 2.37 -10.55 35.17
N ARG A 578 2.60 -11.76 35.69
CA ARG A 578 3.93 -12.37 35.70
C ARG A 578 4.47 -12.64 34.29
N ALA A 579 3.65 -13.25 33.43
CA ALA A 579 4.01 -13.48 32.02
C ALA A 579 4.28 -12.15 31.28
N ALA A 580 3.46 -11.11 31.53
CA ALA A 580 3.70 -9.78 30.99
C ALA A 580 5.04 -9.19 31.45
N CYS A 581 5.39 -9.36 32.73
CA CYS A 581 6.69 -8.92 33.25
C CYS A 581 7.85 -9.66 32.62
N GLU A 582 7.72 -10.97 32.35
CA GLU A 582 8.77 -11.75 31.68
C GLU A 582 9.06 -11.24 30.26
N VAL A 583 8.03 -10.81 29.53
CA VAL A 583 8.21 -10.12 28.23
C VAL A 583 8.97 -8.79 28.44
N LEU A 584 8.56 -7.96 29.40
CA LEU A 584 9.21 -6.68 29.69
C LEU A 584 10.67 -6.82 30.15
N VAL A 585 10.99 -7.89 30.89
CA VAL A 585 12.35 -8.25 31.29
C VAL A 585 13.18 -8.57 30.05
N ARG A 586 12.70 -9.48 29.19
CA ARG A 586 13.40 -9.83 27.93
C ARG A 586 13.57 -8.63 27.00
N THR A 587 12.57 -7.75 26.94
CA THR A 587 12.66 -6.47 26.22
C THR A 587 13.80 -5.60 26.75
N ALA A 588 13.87 -5.38 28.07
CA ALA A 588 14.91 -4.56 28.66
C ALA A 588 16.31 -5.20 28.54
N GLU A 589 16.41 -6.53 28.61
CA GLU A 589 17.64 -7.28 28.33
C GLU A 589 18.09 -7.15 26.87
N GLY A 590 17.15 -7.16 25.93
CA GLY A 590 17.42 -6.94 24.51
C GLY A 590 18.04 -5.56 24.23
N LEU A 591 17.71 -4.54 25.03
CA LEU A 591 18.34 -3.21 24.94
C LEU A 591 19.79 -3.19 25.45
N LEU A 592 20.22 -4.21 26.19
CA LEU A 592 21.61 -4.36 26.67
C LEU A 592 22.49 -5.14 25.69
N ALA A 593 21.90 -5.86 24.73
CA ALA A 593 22.66 -6.58 23.73
C ALA A 593 23.42 -5.56 22.87
N PRO A 594 24.74 -5.76 22.64
CA PRO A 594 25.48 -4.89 21.76
C PRO A 594 24.81 -4.88 20.39
N LYS A 595 24.67 -3.70 19.78
CA LYS A 595 24.31 -3.57 18.36
C LYS A 595 25.47 -4.10 17.51
N GLY A 596 25.70 -5.41 17.56
CA GLY A 596 26.75 -6.11 16.87
C GLY A 596 26.22 -6.65 15.54
N THR A 597 26.74 -6.07 14.46
CA THR A 597 27.10 -6.77 13.21
C THR A 597 26.13 -7.83 12.72
N ALA A 598 25.32 -7.44 11.72
CA ALA A 598 24.75 -8.38 10.76
C ALA A 598 25.84 -9.35 10.28
N CYS A 599 25.63 -10.64 10.53
CA CYS A 599 26.18 -11.72 9.71
C CYS A 599 25.15 -12.08 8.64
#